data_AF-A0A933EK76-F1
#
_entry.id   AF-A0A933EK76-F1
#
_cell.length_a   1.000
_cell.length_b   1.000
_cell.length_c   1.000
_cell.angle_alpha   90.00
_cell.angle_beta   90.00
_cell.angle_gamma   90.00
#
_symmetry.space_group_name_H-M   'P 1'
#
loop_
_entity.id
_entity.type
_entity.pdbx_description
1 polymer ?
#
loop_
_entity_poly.entity_id
_entity_poly.type
_entity_poly.pdbx_seq_one_letter_code
_entity_poly.pdbx_strand_id
1 'polypeptide(L)'
;MAYDLLIIGSGLSGLFAACCSARRGKRVLLIARGIGSTHIGAGTIGVMNNPADLEAAFASPDHPYAKAGRRALEAALAELQTICTEHDYPLHGELGRNLTLPTAAGSTRQTCLAPQTMIAGDLARPEPFALAGLPGFRDFDAALAAANLNAECIPLPLPGAPAHRDSY
;
A
#
# COMPACT_ATOMS: atom_id res chain seq x y z
N MET A 1 -28.06 -20.77 11.45
CA MET A 1 -26.95 -19.87 11.83
C MET A 1 -27.41 -18.44 11.61
N ALA A 2 -27.25 -17.55 12.60
CA ALA A 2 -27.56 -16.13 12.44
C ALA A 2 -26.24 -15.35 12.37
N TYR A 3 -26.09 -14.47 11.38
CA TYR A 3 -24.97 -13.54 11.26
C TYR A 3 -25.48 -12.13 11.55
N ASP A 4 -24.63 -11.28 12.12
CA ASP A 4 -24.99 -9.89 12.43
C ASP A 4 -24.64 -8.96 11.26
N LEU A 5 -23.68 -9.36 10.41
CA LEU A 5 -23.24 -8.60 9.24
C LEU A 5 -22.89 -9.55 8.08
N LEU A 6 -23.40 -9.23 6.89
CA LEU A 6 -22.99 -9.83 5.62
C LEU A 6 -22.13 -8.83 4.85
N ILE A 7 -20.94 -9.25 4.42
CA ILE A 7 -20.02 -8.48 3.59
C ILE A 7 -19.82 -9.21 2.27
N ILE A 8 -19.97 -8.50 1.15
CA ILE A 8 -19.76 -9.03 -0.20
C ILE A 8 -18.49 -8.41 -0.77
N GLY A 9 -17.46 -9.24 -0.98
CA GLY A 9 -16.17 -8.86 -1.55
C GLY A 9 -15.00 -8.97 -0.55
N SER A 10 -13.92 -9.62 -0.97
CA SER A 10 -12.66 -9.78 -0.23
C SER A 10 -11.60 -8.75 -0.64
N GLY A 11 -12.02 -7.55 -1.04
CA GLY A 11 -11.11 -6.41 -1.22
C GLY A 11 -10.64 -5.85 0.11
N LEU A 12 -9.67 -4.94 0.09
CA LEU A 12 -9.13 -4.31 1.30
C LEU A 12 -10.22 -3.72 2.21
N SER A 13 -11.18 -2.99 1.63
CA SER A 13 -12.30 -2.41 2.39
C SER A 13 -13.21 -3.45 3.03
N GLY A 14 -13.52 -4.54 2.31
CA GLY A 14 -14.37 -5.62 2.80
C GLY A 14 -13.69 -6.43 3.91
N LEU A 15 -12.40 -6.76 3.73
CA LEU A 15 -11.60 -7.44 4.74
C LEU A 15 -11.40 -6.57 5.98
N PHE A 16 -11.12 -5.27 5.81
CA PHE A 16 -10.99 -4.33 6.92
C PHE A 16 -12.30 -4.18 7.69
N ALA A 17 -13.44 -4.01 6.99
CA ALA A 17 -14.75 -3.94 7.63
C ALA A 17 -15.10 -5.24 8.37
N ALA A 18 -14.76 -6.40 7.81
CA ALA A 18 -14.96 -7.70 8.45
C ALA A 18 -14.13 -7.83 9.72
N CYS A 19 -12.84 -7.50 9.65
CA CYS A 19 -11.91 -7.55 10.78
C CYS A 19 -12.38 -6.62 11.92
N CYS A 20 -12.65 -5.35 11.61
CA CYS A 20 -13.15 -4.37 12.59
C CYS A 20 -14.47 -4.80 13.24
N SER A 21 -15.37 -5.40 12.47
CA SER A 21 -16.66 -5.87 12.99
C SER A 21 -16.49 -7.12 13.88
N ALA A 22 -15.65 -8.06 13.47
CA ALA A 22 -15.35 -9.27 14.24
C ALA A 22 -14.65 -8.94 15.57
N ARG A 23 -13.68 -8.01 15.56
CA ARG A 23 -13.02 -7.49 16.78
C ARG A 23 -14.00 -6.85 17.77
N ARG A 24 -15.14 -6.35 17.28
CA ARG A 24 -16.25 -5.80 18.09
C ARG A 24 -17.29 -6.86 18.48
N GLY A 25 -16.96 -8.15 18.35
CA GLY A 25 -17.81 -9.27 18.76
C GLY A 25 -18.98 -9.58 17.81
N LYS A 26 -18.98 -9.03 16.58
CA LYS A 26 -20.03 -9.34 15.59
C LYS A 26 -19.74 -10.66 14.89
N ARG A 27 -20.77 -11.45 14.63
CA ARG A 27 -20.72 -12.61 13.74
C ARG A 27 -20.81 -12.13 12.30
N VAL A 28 -19.68 -12.16 11.59
CA VAL A 28 -19.56 -11.66 10.22
C VAL A 28 -19.55 -12.83 9.24
N LEU A 29 -20.38 -12.76 8.21
CA LEU A 29 -20.28 -13.60 7.02
C LEU A 29 -19.66 -12.77 5.89
N LEU A 30 -18.47 -13.16 5.43
CA LEU A 30 -17.85 -12.58 4.23
C LEU A 30 -18.01 -13.55 3.07
N ILE A 31 -18.59 -13.07 1.97
CA ILE A 31 -18.75 -13.83 0.73
C ILE A 31 -17.91 -13.15 -0.35
N ALA A 32 -17.06 -13.92 -1.03
CA ALA A 32 -16.26 -13.41 -2.14
C ALA A 32 -16.10 -14.48 -3.23
N ARG A 33 -15.81 -14.00 -4.44
CA ARG A 33 -15.41 -14.85 -5.57
C ARG A 33 -13.96 -14.50 -5.94
N GLY A 34 -13.06 -15.47 -5.84
CA GLY A 34 -11.62 -15.28 -6.10
C GLY A 34 -10.85 -14.75 -4.89
N ILE A 35 -9.57 -14.45 -5.12
CA ILE A 35 -8.55 -14.15 -4.10
C ILE A 35 -8.55 -12.68 -3.59
N GLY A 36 -9.49 -11.84 -4.02
CA GLY A 36 -9.59 -10.43 -3.58
C GLY A 36 -8.55 -9.52 -4.24
N SER A 37 -8.40 -8.27 -3.79
CA SER A 37 -7.47 -7.29 -4.39
C SER A 37 -6.12 -7.17 -3.68
N THR A 38 -5.91 -7.87 -2.57
CA THR A 38 -4.72 -7.75 -1.74
C THR A 38 -3.46 -8.27 -2.42
N HIS A 39 -3.57 -9.24 -3.33
CA HIS A 39 -2.45 -9.85 -4.05
C HIS A 39 -1.90 -9.00 -5.22
N ILE A 40 -2.64 -7.98 -5.67
CA ILE A 40 -2.22 -7.06 -6.74
C ILE A 40 -1.84 -5.67 -6.23
N GLY A 41 -2.23 -5.35 -5.00
CA GLY A 41 -1.94 -4.04 -4.41
C GLY A 41 -0.50 -3.96 -3.91
N ALA A 42 0.09 -2.76 -3.97
CA ALA A 42 1.45 -2.51 -3.44
C ALA A 42 1.56 -2.59 -1.90
N GLY A 43 0.47 -2.90 -1.18
CA GLY A 43 0.44 -2.91 0.30
C GLY A 43 0.48 -1.52 0.95
N THR A 44 0.52 -0.45 0.16
CA THR A 44 0.51 0.95 0.61
C THR A 44 -0.92 1.52 0.67
N ILE A 45 -1.16 2.47 1.58
CA ILE A 45 -2.42 3.22 1.69
C ILE A 45 -2.19 4.68 1.28
N GLY A 46 -3.00 5.18 0.34
CA GLY A 46 -2.98 6.58 -0.07
C GLY A 46 -4.11 7.38 0.57
N VAL A 47 -3.81 8.62 0.97
CA VAL A 47 -4.81 9.60 1.41
C VAL A 47 -4.46 10.94 0.79
N MET A 48 -5.16 11.30 -0.29
CA MET A 48 -4.80 12.42 -1.18
C MET A 48 -3.36 12.35 -1.71
N ASN A 49 -3.08 13.01 -2.82
CA ASN A 49 -1.69 13.12 -3.28
C ASN A 49 -0.93 14.18 -2.46
N ASN A 50 -1.61 15.26 -2.08
CA ASN A 50 -1.07 16.32 -1.24
C ASN A 50 -1.90 16.41 0.06
N PRO A 51 -1.28 16.18 1.24
CA PRO A 51 -1.97 16.30 2.52
C PRO A 51 -2.64 17.65 2.76
N ALA A 52 -2.10 18.74 2.22
CA ALA A 52 -2.68 20.08 2.38
C ALA A 52 -4.07 20.22 1.74
N ASP A 53 -4.40 19.40 0.75
CA ASP A 53 -5.70 19.43 0.06
C ASP A 53 -6.80 18.72 0.87
N LEU A 54 -6.44 18.03 1.95
CA LEU A 54 -7.38 17.25 2.75
C LEU A 54 -8.41 18.13 3.46
N GLU A 55 -8.04 19.34 3.90
CA GLU A 55 -9.01 20.29 4.49
C GLU A 55 -10.09 20.70 3.49
N ALA A 56 -9.70 21.01 2.26
CA ALA A 56 -10.63 21.34 1.19
C ALA A 56 -11.56 20.16 0.88
N ALA A 57 -11.03 18.94 0.92
CA ALA A 57 -11.81 17.71 0.74
C ALA A 57 -12.85 17.49 1.86
N PHE A 58 -12.56 17.87 3.10
CA PHE A 58 -13.55 17.81 4.19
C PHE A 58 -14.57 18.95 4.13
N ALA A 59 -14.19 20.11 3.59
CA ALA A 59 -15.09 21.27 3.43
C ALA A 59 -16.11 21.09 2.28
N SER A 60 -15.89 20.13 1.37
CA SER A 60 -16.79 19.85 0.24
C SER A 60 -17.80 18.74 0.59
N PRO A 61 -19.10 19.04 0.79
CA PRO A 61 -20.09 18.09 1.32
C PRO A 61 -20.26 16.81 0.49
N ASP A 62 -20.07 16.90 -0.83
CA ASP A 62 -20.22 15.77 -1.74
C ASP A 62 -18.99 14.87 -1.81
N HIS A 63 -17.85 15.34 -1.29
CA HIS A 63 -16.59 14.61 -1.33
C HIS A 63 -16.65 13.36 -0.41
N PRO A 64 -16.10 12.21 -0.83
CA PRO A 64 -16.12 10.99 -0.03
C PRO A 64 -15.53 11.16 1.39
N TYR A 65 -14.47 11.94 1.55
CA TYR A 65 -13.90 12.23 2.87
C TYR A 65 -14.82 13.06 3.76
N ALA A 66 -15.57 14.03 3.21
CA ALA A 66 -16.57 14.78 3.99
C ALA A 66 -17.69 13.85 4.48
N LYS A 67 -18.16 12.94 3.62
CA LYS A 67 -19.19 11.94 3.96
C LYS A 67 -18.73 10.95 5.03
N ALA A 68 -17.50 10.48 4.95
CA ALA A 68 -16.91 9.59 5.96
C ALA A 68 -16.62 10.33 7.28
N GLY A 69 -16.16 11.57 7.18
CA GLY A 69 -15.75 12.42 8.29
C GLY A 69 -14.31 12.18 8.74
N ARG A 70 -13.65 13.26 9.18
CA ARG A 70 -12.24 13.26 9.62
C ARG A 70 -11.94 12.22 10.68
N ARG A 71 -12.73 12.20 11.75
CA ARG A 71 -12.52 11.29 12.87
C ARG A 71 -12.61 9.81 12.45
N ALA A 72 -13.47 9.51 11.48
CA ALA A 72 -13.60 8.15 10.97
C ALA A 72 -12.37 7.74 10.14
N LEU A 73 -11.84 8.65 9.33
CA LEU A 73 -10.60 8.42 8.57
C LEU A 73 -9.41 8.19 9.51
N GLU A 74 -9.20 9.09 10.48
CA GLU A 74 -8.13 8.97 11.49
C GLU A 74 -8.23 7.65 12.26
N ALA A 75 -9.42 7.32 12.76
CA ALA A 75 -9.64 6.07 13.48
C ALA A 75 -9.44 4.82 12.59
N ALA A 76 -9.83 4.88 11.32
CA ALA A 76 -9.65 3.77 10.39
C ALA A 76 -8.17 3.52 10.08
N LEU A 77 -7.37 4.57 9.89
CA LEU A 77 -5.93 4.43 9.68
C LEU A 77 -5.23 3.87 10.91
N ALA A 78 -5.57 4.37 12.11
CA ALA A 78 -5.02 3.88 13.36
C ALA A 78 -5.38 2.40 13.62
N GLU A 79 -6.63 2.00 13.39
CA GLU A 79 -7.06 0.61 13.51
C GLU A 79 -6.35 -0.29 12.48
N LEU A 80 -6.17 0.19 11.24
CA LEU A 80 -5.44 -0.56 10.22
C LEU A 80 -3.97 -0.77 10.61
N GLN A 81 -3.29 0.28 11.09
CA GLN A 81 -1.92 0.16 11.60
C GLN A 81 -1.85 -0.82 12.78
N THR A 82 -2.84 -0.80 13.67
CA THR A 82 -2.93 -1.72 14.83
C THR A 82 -3.06 -3.17 14.37
N ILE A 83 -4.04 -3.47 13.50
CA ILE A 83 -4.24 -4.81 12.92
C ILE A 83 -2.97 -5.30 12.24
N CYS A 84 -2.35 -4.46 11.40
CA CYS A 84 -1.14 -4.83 10.67
C CYS A 84 0.07 -5.06 11.60
N THR A 85 0.20 -4.28 12.67
CA THR A 85 1.27 -4.45 13.67
C THR A 85 1.10 -5.71 14.51
N GLU A 86 -0.14 -6.03 14.91
CA GLU A 86 -0.48 -7.28 15.62
C GLU A 86 -0.14 -8.55 14.81
N HIS A 87 0.05 -8.41 13.50
CA HIS A 87 0.35 -9.49 12.56
C HIS A 87 1.72 -9.33 11.87
N ASP A 88 2.69 -8.70 12.56
CA ASP A 88 4.09 -8.56 12.10
C ASP A 88 4.27 -7.89 10.73
N TYR A 89 3.32 -7.04 10.34
CA TYR A 89 3.35 -6.29 9.09
C TYR A 89 3.15 -4.79 9.32
N PRO A 90 3.99 -4.11 10.13
CA PRO A 90 3.75 -2.74 10.54
C PRO A 90 3.70 -1.77 9.34
N LEU A 91 2.68 -0.90 9.38
CA LEU A 91 2.48 0.20 8.44
C LEU A 91 2.87 1.52 9.10
N HIS A 92 3.68 2.32 8.41
CA HIS A 92 4.27 3.56 8.90
C HIS A 92 3.81 4.74 8.06
N GLY A 93 3.68 5.90 8.71
CA GLY A 93 3.26 7.16 8.10
C GLY A 93 2.14 7.81 8.90
N GLU A 94 1.64 8.93 8.40
CA GLU A 94 0.63 9.76 9.06
C GLU A 94 -0.14 10.60 8.02
N LEU A 95 -1.31 11.12 8.42
CA LEU A 95 -2.15 11.94 7.52
C LEU A 95 -1.49 13.24 7.08
N GLY A 96 -0.64 13.83 7.92
CA GLY A 96 -0.03 15.14 7.67
C GLY A 96 1.14 15.10 6.67
N ARG A 97 1.66 13.91 6.35
CA ARG A 97 2.86 13.76 5.53
C ARG A 97 2.79 12.50 4.68
N ASN A 98 2.90 12.66 3.37
CA ASN A 98 3.08 11.55 2.45
C ASN A 98 4.57 11.17 2.30
N LEU A 99 4.81 9.87 2.17
CA LEU A 99 6.04 9.30 1.62
C LEU A 99 5.99 9.40 0.10
N THR A 100 7.13 9.68 -0.54
CA THR A 100 7.28 9.67 -1.99
C THR A 100 8.01 8.39 -2.41
N LEU A 101 7.26 7.35 -2.77
CA LEU A 101 7.85 6.05 -3.09
C LEU A 101 8.03 5.87 -4.61
N PRO A 102 9.12 5.24 -5.09
CA PRO A 102 9.29 4.92 -6.50
C PRO A 102 8.30 3.84 -6.94
N THR A 103 7.93 3.85 -8.22
CA THR A 103 7.14 2.81 -8.87
C THR A 103 8.01 1.93 -9.76
N ALA A 104 7.52 0.73 -10.12
CA ALA A 104 8.22 -0.16 -11.05
C ALA A 104 8.45 0.46 -12.44
N ALA A 105 7.70 1.51 -12.81
CA ALA A 105 7.88 2.24 -14.06
C ALA A 105 8.91 3.39 -13.94
N GLY A 106 9.53 3.59 -12.78
CA GLY A 106 10.43 4.70 -12.52
C GLY A 106 9.71 6.06 -12.38
N SER A 107 8.45 6.05 -11.97
CA SER A 107 7.73 7.26 -11.53
C SER A 107 7.65 7.29 -10.00
N THR A 108 6.94 8.27 -9.44
CA THR A 108 6.73 8.38 -7.99
C THR A 108 5.26 8.25 -7.61
N ARG A 109 5.01 7.77 -6.39
CA ARG A 109 3.67 7.64 -5.80
C ARG A 109 3.65 8.26 -4.42
N GLN A 110 2.71 9.18 -4.20
CA GLN A 110 2.42 9.75 -2.89
C GLN A 110 1.64 8.74 -2.04
N THR A 111 2.16 8.45 -0.85
CA THR A 111 1.69 7.36 0.01
C THR A 111 1.55 7.83 1.44
N CYS A 112 0.37 7.64 2.05
CA CYS A 112 0.13 8.02 3.44
C CYS A 112 0.66 6.97 4.42
N LEU A 113 0.36 5.68 4.19
CA LEU A 113 0.92 4.58 4.98
C LEU A 113 1.66 3.59 4.08
N ALA A 114 2.86 3.18 4.47
CA ALA A 114 3.66 2.19 3.77
C ALA A 114 4.17 1.09 4.72
N PRO A 115 4.36 -0.15 4.24
CA PRO A 115 5.01 -1.20 5.01
C PRO A 115 6.43 -0.82 5.44
N GLN A 116 6.88 -1.33 6.59
CA GLN A 116 8.25 -1.14 7.10
C GLN A 116 9.35 -1.50 6.07
N THR A 117 9.08 -2.44 5.16
CA THR A 117 10.02 -2.83 4.10
C THR A 117 10.20 -1.77 3.02
N MET A 118 9.30 -0.79 2.92
CA MET A 118 9.28 0.22 1.86
C MET A 118 9.73 1.60 2.32
N ILE A 119 9.58 1.94 3.62
CA ILE A 119 9.83 3.31 4.11
C ILE A 119 11.26 3.81 3.87
N ALA A 120 12.23 2.89 3.78
CA ALA A 120 13.61 3.25 3.49
C ALA A 120 13.77 3.85 2.08
N GLY A 121 12.86 3.54 1.15
CA GLY A 121 12.83 4.03 -0.23
C GLY A 121 12.05 5.34 -0.43
N ASP A 122 11.76 6.10 0.61
CA ASP A 122 11.17 7.44 0.48
C ASP A 122 12.16 8.39 -0.21
N LEU A 123 11.82 8.83 -1.43
CA LEU A 123 12.64 9.71 -2.27
C LEU A 123 12.72 11.15 -1.75
N ALA A 124 11.94 11.51 -0.72
CA ALA A 124 12.11 12.78 -0.01
C ALA A 124 13.36 12.79 0.89
N ARG A 125 13.97 11.63 1.10
CA ARG A 125 15.19 11.48 1.89
C ARG A 125 16.42 11.96 1.11
N PRO A 126 17.39 12.63 1.76
CA PRO A 126 18.59 13.13 1.09
C PRO A 126 19.63 12.03 0.80
N GLU A 127 19.51 10.84 1.40
CA GLU A 127 20.46 9.75 1.21
C GLU A 127 20.46 9.23 -0.23
N PRO A 128 21.64 8.93 -0.81
CA PRO A 128 21.72 8.28 -2.11
C PRO A 128 20.97 6.94 -2.13
N PHE A 129 20.34 6.62 -3.24
CA PHE A 129 19.71 5.33 -3.47
C PHE A 129 20.08 4.77 -4.85
N ALA A 130 19.96 3.45 -4.97
CA ALA A 130 20.11 2.73 -6.23
C ALA A 130 18.93 1.78 -6.41
N LEU A 131 18.59 1.47 -7.65
CA LEU A 131 17.65 0.41 -7.97
C LEU A 131 18.39 -0.88 -8.27
N ALA A 132 18.01 -1.94 -7.58
CA ALA A 132 18.58 -3.25 -7.82
C ALA A 132 17.80 -4.01 -8.90
N GLY A 133 18.47 -4.35 -9.99
CA GLY A 133 17.99 -5.27 -11.01
C GLY A 133 18.35 -6.71 -10.68
N LEU A 134 17.42 -7.63 -10.88
CA LEU A 134 17.64 -9.07 -10.73
C LEU A 134 17.83 -9.68 -12.12
N PRO A 135 19.06 -10.02 -12.55
CA PRO A 135 19.29 -10.59 -13.87
C PRO A 135 18.44 -11.85 -14.09
N GLY A 136 17.73 -11.91 -15.21
CA GLY A 136 16.80 -13.01 -15.53
C GLY A 136 15.36 -12.77 -15.09
N PHE A 137 15.11 -11.88 -14.12
CA PHE A 137 13.75 -11.52 -13.70
C PHE A 137 13.08 -10.62 -14.74
N ARG A 138 11.90 -11.01 -15.22
CA ARG A 138 11.22 -10.35 -16.35
C ARG A 138 10.19 -9.31 -15.95
N ASP A 139 9.67 -9.40 -14.72
CA ASP A 139 8.55 -8.57 -14.30
C ASP A 139 8.97 -7.18 -13.81
N PHE A 140 10.28 -6.90 -13.74
CA PHE A 140 10.80 -5.60 -13.35
C PHE A 140 12.06 -5.22 -14.15
N ASP A 141 11.94 -4.15 -14.95
CA ASP A 141 13.06 -3.52 -15.63
C ASP A 141 13.67 -2.41 -14.77
N ALA A 142 14.61 -2.81 -13.91
CA ALA A 142 15.30 -1.87 -13.02
C ALA A 142 16.11 -0.81 -13.76
N ALA A 143 16.64 -1.11 -14.95
CA ALA A 143 17.42 -0.17 -15.73
C ALA A 143 16.53 0.96 -16.29
N LEU A 144 15.34 0.61 -16.79
CA LEU A 144 14.34 1.58 -17.20
C LEU A 144 13.88 2.46 -16.01
N ALA A 145 13.55 1.83 -14.89
CA ALA A 145 13.10 2.56 -13.70
C ALA A 145 14.18 3.52 -13.18
N ALA A 146 15.45 3.08 -13.17
CA ALA A 146 16.59 3.89 -12.76
C ALA A 146 16.83 5.06 -13.71
N ALA A 147 16.74 4.84 -15.02
CA ALA A 147 16.86 5.90 -16.02
C ALA A 147 15.80 6.99 -15.82
N ASN A 148 14.53 6.61 -15.57
CA ASN A 148 13.44 7.56 -15.35
C ASN A 148 13.61 8.35 -14.02
N LEU A 149 14.18 7.72 -13.00
CA LEU A 149 14.44 8.35 -11.69
C LEU A 149 15.80 9.07 -11.61
N ASN A 150 16.60 9.04 -12.68
CA ASN A 150 18.00 9.48 -12.68
C ASN A 150 18.83 8.86 -11.54
N ALA A 151 18.60 7.57 -11.29
CA ALA A 151 19.26 6.80 -10.23
C ALA A 151 20.28 5.80 -10.82
N GLU A 152 21.18 5.31 -9.97
CA GLU A 152 22.05 4.19 -10.32
C GLU A 152 21.25 2.88 -10.38
N CYS A 153 21.59 2.00 -11.33
CA CYS A 153 21.07 0.64 -11.41
C CYS A 153 22.21 -0.35 -11.09
N ILE A 154 22.00 -1.19 -10.08
CA ILE A 154 22.97 -2.21 -9.66
C ILE A 154 22.42 -3.62 -9.92
N PRO A 155 23.21 -4.57 -10.44
CA PRO A 155 22.80 -5.96 -10.52
C PRO A 155 22.89 -6.62 -9.14
N LEU A 156 21.80 -7.24 -8.68
CA LEU A 156 21.81 -8.16 -7.54
C LEU A 156 21.71 -9.60 -8.06
N PRO A 157 22.68 -10.48 -7.74
CA PRO A 157 22.61 -11.87 -8.17
C PRO A 157 21.47 -12.59 -7.44
N LEU A 158 20.58 -13.25 -8.20
CA LEU A 158 19.59 -14.16 -7.64
C LEU A 158 20.32 -15.40 -7.09
N PRO A 159 20.16 -15.74 -5.79
CA PRO A 159 20.76 -16.95 -5.25
C PRO A 159 20.22 -18.19 -5.98
N GLY A 160 21.11 -18.93 -6.64
CA GLY A 160 20.77 -20.22 -7.28
C GLY A 160 20.18 -20.15 -8.70
N ALA A 161 20.07 -18.97 -9.33
CA ALA A 161 19.60 -18.87 -10.71
C ALA A 161 20.75 -19.15 -11.71
N PRO A 162 20.56 -20.03 -12.71
CA PRO A 162 21.50 -20.12 -13.81
C PRO A 162 21.49 -18.81 -14.61
N ALA A 163 22.63 -18.42 -15.18
CA ALA A 163 22.84 -17.12 -15.84
C ALA A 163 21.98 -16.86 -17.10
N HIS A 164 21.05 -17.75 -17.45
CA HIS A 164 20.20 -17.61 -18.62
C HIS A 164 18.83 -17.05 -18.23
N ARG A 165 18.32 -16.09 -19.02
CA ARG A 165 16.90 -15.72 -19.02
C ARG A 165 16.11 -16.98 -19.39
N ASP A 166 15.12 -17.35 -18.58
CA ASP A 166 14.17 -18.44 -18.88
C ASP A 166 13.59 -18.28 -20.28
N SER A 167 14.11 -18.97 -21.30
CA SER A 167 13.52 -18.93 -22.65
C SER A 167 12.13 -19.56 -22.59
N TYR A 168 11.13 -18.86 -23.17
CA TYR A 168 9.84 -19.49 -23.48
C TYR A 168 10.05 -20.69 -24.40
#